data_AF-A0A3D5D3B5-F1
#
_entry.id   AF-A0A3D5D3B5-F1
#
_cell.length_a   1.000
_cell.length_b   1.000
_cell.length_c   1.000
_cell.angle_alpha   90.00
_cell.angle_beta   90.00
_cell.angle_gamma   90.00
#
_symmetry.space_group_name_H-M   'P 1'
#
loop_
_entity.id
_entity.type
_entity.pdbx_description
1 polymer ?
#
loop_
_entity_poly.entity_id
_entity_poly.type
_entity_poly.pdbx_seq_one_letter_code
_entity_poly.pdbx_strand_id
1 'polypeptide(L)'
;MALIKTQDFIESVADALQYISYYHPEDYIQALAAAYEKEASPAAKDAIAQILTNSRMCAEGKRPLCQDTGIVVAFIKVGMQVRFEGDMTLEEMVNEGVRRAYLHPDNMLRASIVNDPAGARKNTRDNTPAITHVEMVAGDTVDIQIAAKGGGSENKSKLAMLNPNESIVDWVLEVVPEMGAGWCPPGMLGIGIGGSAEKAMLLAKESLMAPIDIQELQARGAQNRIEELRLELYEKVNQLGIGAQG
;
A
#
# COMPACT_ATOMS: atom_id res chain seq x y z
N MET A 1 30.73 -9.01 -4.30
CA MET A 1 29.84 -9.63 -3.28
C MET A 1 29.54 -8.55 -2.26
N ALA A 2 28.33 -8.01 -2.29
CA ALA A 2 27.93 -6.97 -1.36
C ALA A 2 27.60 -7.59 -0.01
N LEU A 3 28.16 -7.05 1.07
CA LEU A 3 27.82 -7.41 2.43
C LEU A 3 26.87 -6.35 2.99
N ILE A 4 25.64 -6.73 3.30
CA ILE A 4 24.64 -5.87 3.92
C ILE A 4 24.73 -6.07 5.43
N LYS A 5 24.98 -4.99 6.18
CA LYS A 5 25.01 -5.06 7.64
C LYS A 5 23.59 -5.25 8.18
N THR A 6 23.47 -6.08 9.21
CA THR A 6 22.18 -6.36 9.86
C THR A 6 21.53 -5.07 10.35
N GLN A 7 22.32 -4.20 10.97
CA GLN A 7 21.84 -2.96 11.55
C GLN A 7 21.33 -1.98 10.49
N ASP A 8 22.07 -1.81 9.38
CA ASP A 8 21.66 -0.92 8.28
C ASP A 8 20.31 -1.37 7.66
N PHE A 9 20.08 -2.69 7.55
CA PHE A 9 18.80 -3.24 7.09
C PHE A 9 17.66 -2.92 8.07
N ILE A 10 17.87 -3.20 9.36
CA ILE A 10 16.87 -2.98 10.41
C ILE A 10 16.51 -1.50 10.53
N GLU A 11 17.51 -0.61 10.49
CA GLU A 11 17.33 0.83 10.51
C GLU A 11 16.55 1.31 9.29
N SER A 12 16.89 0.81 8.09
CA SER A 12 16.16 1.17 6.86
C SER A 12 14.67 0.80 6.93
N VAL A 13 14.34 -0.37 7.49
CA VAL A 13 12.93 -0.78 7.72
C VAL A 13 12.25 0.15 8.71
N ALA A 14 12.92 0.46 9.82
CA ALA A 14 12.35 1.29 10.89
C ALA A 14 12.10 2.73 10.42
N ASP A 15 13.09 3.33 9.74
CA ASP A 15 13.04 4.69 9.21
C ASP A 15 12.00 4.81 8.10
N ALA A 16 11.88 3.82 7.21
CA ALA A 16 10.84 3.80 6.19
C ALA A 16 9.43 3.80 6.81
N LEU A 17 9.18 2.96 7.82
CA LEU A 17 7.89 2.90 8.52
C LEU A 17 7.56 4.21 9.24
N GLN A 18 8.57 4.83 9.87
CA GLN A 18 8.42 6.13 10.49
C GLN A 18 8.12 7.21 9.45
N TYR A 19 8.85 7.24 8.34
CA TYR A 19 8.65 8.20 7.25
C TYR A 19 7.24 8.12 6.66
N ILE A 20 6.80 6.93 6.25
CA ILE A 20 5.47 6.74 5.64
C ILE A 20 4.32 6.92 6.64
N SER A 21 4.61 6.98 7.95
CA SER A 21 3.57 7.20 8.96
C SER A 21 2.99 8.61 8.87
N TYR A 22 3.79 9.63 8.52
CA TYR A 22 3.36 11.04 8.46
C TYR A 22 3.47 11.69 7.07
N TYR A 23 4.15 11.05 6.10
CA TYR A 23 4.22 11.55 4.72
C TYR A 23 3.45 10.65 3.75
N HIS A 24 2.51 11.25 3.02
CA HIS A 24 2.06 10.68 1.76
C HIS A 24 3.13 10.91 0.67
N PRO A 25 3.21 10.02 -0.34
CA PRO A 25 4.09 10.24 -1.47
C PRO A 25 3.62 11.45 -2.31
N GLU A 26 4.56 12.07 -3.02
CA GLU A 26 4.31 13.29 -3.78
C GLU A 26 3.25 13.08 -4.88
N ASP A 27 3.34 11.97 -5.60
CA ASP A 27 2.41 11.61 -6.67
C ASP A 27 0.95 11.46 -6.17
N TYR A 28 0.75 10.93 -4.96
CA TYR A 28 -0.57 10.88 -4.32
C TYR A 28 -1.11 12.28 -4.04
N ILE A 29 -0.29 13.19 -3.52
CA ILE A 29 -0.70 14.57 -3.24
C ILE A 29 -1.02 15.32 -4.53
N GLN A 30 -0.21 15.16 -5.57
CA GLN A 30 -0.45 15.77 -6.88
C GLN A 30 -1.74 15.24 -7.51
N ALA A 31 -1.95 13.92 -7.50
CA ALA A 31 -3.16 13.30 -8.03
C ALA A 31 -4.41 13.76 -7.27
N LEU A 32 -4.33 13.85 -5.94
CA LEU A 32 -5.44 14.27 -5.09
C LEU A 32 -5.76 15.77 -5.24
N ALA A 33 -4.74 16.61 -5.40
CA ALA A 33 -4.92 18.03 -5.72
C ALA A 33 -5.57 18.21 -7.11
N ALA A 34 -5.14 17.45 -8.11
CA ALA A 34 -5.77 17.46 -9.44
C ALA A 34 -7.24 16.99 -9.38
N ALA A 35 -7.56 16.02 -8.51
CA ALA A 35 -8.93 15.59 -8.27
C ALA A 35 -9.76 16.70 -7.59
N TYR A 36 -9.21 17.37 -6.57
CA TYR A 36 -9.86 18.50 -5.89
C TYR A 36 -10.29 19.62 -6.85
N GLU A 37 -9.42 19.99 -7.79
CA GLU A 37 -9.71 21.05 -8.76
C GLU A 37 -10.84 20.66 -9.73
N LYS A 38 -10.96 19.37 -10.05
CA LYS A 38 -11.96 18.84 -10.98
C LYS A 38 -13.26 18.41 -10.32
N GLU A 39 -13.26 18.16 -9.01
CA GLU A 39 -14.41 17.63 -8.30
C GLU A 39 -15.60 18.60 -8.33
N ALA A 40 -16.75 18.10 -8.76
CA ALA A 40 -17.98 18.86 -8.93
C ALA A 40 -18.90 18.75 -7.70
N SER A 41 -18.86 17.62 -6.98
CA SER A 41 -19.64 17.40 -5.77
C SER A 41 -19.03 18.19 -4.60
N PRO A 42 -19.76 19.13 -3.99
CA PRO A 42 -19.25 19.89 -2.85
C PRO A 42 -18.80 19.00 -1.68
N ALA A 43 -19.58 17.94 -1.38
CA ALA A 43 -19.26 17.03 -0.30
C ALA A 43 -17.99 16.22 -0.58
N ALA A 44 -17.81 15.72 -1.81
CA ALA A 44 -16.60 14.98 -2.19
C ALA A 44 -15.38 15.91 -2.22
N LYS A 45 -15.56 17.15 -2.68
CA LYS A 45 -14.52 18.17 -2.69
C LYS A 45 -14.05 18.53 -1.28
N ASP A 46 -14.98 18.68 -0.34
CA ASP A 46 -14.67 18.90 1.08
C ASP A 46 -13.93 17.70 1.69
N ALA A 47 -14.35 16.47 1.37
CA ALA A 47 -13.66 15.26 1.81
C ALA A 47 -12.21 15.20 1.29
N ILE A 48 -11.97 15.54 0.02
CA ILE A 48 -10.62 15.64 -0.55
C ILE A 48 -9.80 16.73 0.17
N ALA A 49 -10.39 17.90 0.42
CA ALA A 49 -9.71 18.99 1.15
C ALA A 49 -9.30 18.58 2.57
N GLN A 50 -10.13 17.78 3.25
CA GLN A 50 -9.80 17.23 4.57
C GLN A 50 -8.58 16.30 4.49
N ILE A 51 -8.49 15.43 3.49
CA ILE A 51 -7.34 14.54 3.31
C ILE A 51 -6.05 15.34 3.04
N LEU A 52 -6.11 16.33 2.14
CA LEU A 52 -4.96 17.21 1.84
C LEU A 52 -4.51 18.00 3.08
N THR A 53 -5.48 18.54 3.83
CA THR A 53 -5.20 19.29 5.07
C THR A 53 -4.58 18.38 6.13
N ASN A 54 -5.14 17.18 6.32
CA ASN A 54 -4.59 16.17 7.24
C ASN A 54 -3.16 15.81 6.84
N SER A 55 -2.91 15.57 5.55
CA SER A 55 -1.57 15.25 5.05
C SER A 55 -0.55 16.34 5.37
N ARG A 56 -0.91 17.62 5.21
CA ARG A 56 -0.04 18.74 5.58
C ARG A 56 0.22 18.76 7.09
N MET A 57 -0.85 18.64 7.89
CA MET A 57 -0.74 18.69 9.35
C MET A 57 0.10 17.54 9.92
N CYS A 58 -0.01 16.34 9.35
CA CYS A 58 0.78 15.19 9.72
C CYS A 58 2.26 15.38 9.34
N ALA A 59 2.53 15.86 8.14
CA ALA A 59 3.87 16.17 7.65
C ALA A 59 4.59 17.22 8.52
N GLU A 60 3.91 18.30 8.90
CA GLU A 60 4.45 19.37 9.75
C GLU A 60 4.56 18.93 11.22
N GLY A 61 3.54 18.23 11.71
CA GLY A 61 3.43 17.83 13.11
C GLY A 61 4.14 16.53 13.47
N LYS A 62 4.68 15.81 12.46
CA LYS A 62 5.24 14.45 12.59
C LYS A 62 4.30 13.51 13.35
N ARG A 63 3.03 13.48 12.92
CA ARG A 63 1.98 12.63 13.51
C ARG A 63 1.45 11.64 12.49
N PRO A 64 1.06 10.43 12.92
CA PRO A 64 0.52 9.44 11.99
C PRO A 64 -0.68 9.98 11.19
N LEU A 65 -0.70 9.71 9.89
CA LEU A 65 -1.74 10.10 8.93
C LEU A 65 -3.11 9.54 9.31
N CYS A 66 -3.13 8.37 9.94
CA CYS A 66 -4.31 7.63 10.32
C CYS A 66 -4.14 7.05 11.72
N GLN A 67 -5.26 6.91 12.45
CA GLN A 67 -5.29 6.17 13.71
C GLN A 67 -4.91 4.69 13.52
N ASP A 68 -5.14 4.15 12.32
CA ASP A 68 -4.69 2.83 11.91
C ASP A 68 -3.37 2.94 11.18
N THR A 69 -2.28 2.70 11.92
CA THR A 69 -0.92 2.71 11.39
C THR A 69 -0.57 1.45 10.60
N GLY A 70 -1.51 0.50 10.47
CA GLY A 70 -1.46 -0.58 9.50
C GLY A 70 -0.72 -1.85 9.93
N ILE A 71 -0.94 -2.90 9.14
CA ILE A 71 -0.19 -4.17 9.15
C ILE A 71 1.02 -3.98 8.24
N VAL A 72 2.22 -4.36 8.69
CA VAL A 72 3.42 -4.21 7.86
C VAL A 72 3.52 -5.35 6.86
N VAL A 73 3.66 -4.99 5.58
CA VAL A 73 4.01 -5.89 4.48
C VAL A 73 5.32 -5.43 3.87
N ALA A 74 6.31 -6.32 3.81
CA ALA A 74 7.62 -6.06 3.21
C ALA A 74 7.80 -6.93 1.97
N PHE A 75 8.07 -6.31 0.82
CA PHE A 75 8.52 -6.97 -0.40
C PHE A 75 10.02 -6.74 -0.53
N ILE A 76 10.80 -7.82 -0.47
CA ILE A 76 12.25 -7.76 -0.46
C ILE A 76 12.77 -8.48 -1.70
N LYS A 77 13.54 -7.78 -2.52
CA LYS A 77 14.31 -8.39 -3.62
C LYS A 77 15.76 -8.48 -3.22
N VAL A 78 16.29 -9.68 -3.20
CA VAL A 78 17.67 -9.97 -2.78
C VAL A 78 18.51 -10.38 -3.98
N GLY A 79 19.53 -9.58 -4.29
CA GLY A 79 20.51 -9.90 -5.32
C GLY A 79 21.25 -11.22 -5.01
N MET A 80 21.43 -12.08 -5.99
CA MET A 80 22.15 -13.37 -5.88
C MET A 80 23.61 -13.22 -5.39
N GLN A 81 24.19 -12.02 -5.48
CA GLN A 81 25.55 -11.71 -5.01
C GLN A 81 25.59 -11.00 -3.65
N VAL A 82 24.45 -10.89 -2.96
CA VAL A 82 24.32 -10.33 -1.62
C VAL A 82 24.67 -11.37 -0.56
N ARG A 83 25.36 -10.93 0.49
CA ARG A 83 25.43 -11.61 1.78
C ARG A 83 24.95 -10.68 2.88
N PHE A 84 24.35 -11.24 3.91
CA PHE A 84 23.99 -10.52 5.12
C PHE A 84 25.02 -10.79 6.22
N GLU A 85 25.32 -9.76 7.00
CA GLU A 85 26.09 -9.89 8.23
C GLU A 85 25.25 -10.63 9.30
N GLY A 86 25.92 -11.42 10.14
CA GLY A 86 25.26 -12.15 11.24
C GLY A 86 24.49 -13.40 10.81
N ASP A 87 23.62 -13.85 11.69
CA ASP A 87 22.81 -15.08 11.58
C ASP A 87 21.29 -14.84 11.57
N MET A 88 20.86 -13.58 11.73
CA MET A 88 19.44 -13.21 11.65
C MET A 88 18.88 -13.48 10.26
N THR A 89 17.70 -14.09 10.23
CA THR A 89 16.89 -14.22 9.02
C THR A 89 16.34 -12.87 8.56
N LEU A 90 15.94 -12.77 7.28
CA LEU A 90 15.28 -11.57 6.75
C LEU A 90 14.00 -11.23 7.51
N GLU A 91 13.20 -12.24 7.89
CA GLU A 91 11.98 -12.02 8.68
C GLU A 91 12.28 -11.47 10.07
N GLU A 92 13.34 -11.95 10.74
CA GLU A 92 13.76 -11.42 12.04
C GLU A 92 14.24 -9.97 11.92
N MET A 93 15.02 -9.65 10.88
CA MET A 93 15.47 -8.28 10.63
C MET A 93 14.30 -7.34 10.31
N VAL A 94 13.33 -7.76 9.49
CA VAL A 94 12.10 -6.98 9.23
C VAL A 94 11.31 -6.77 10.52
N ASN A 95 11.06 -7.83 11.29
CA ASN A 95 10.28 -7.74 12.52
C ASN A 95 10.95 -6.86 13.58
N GLU A 96 12.28 -6.86 13.64
CA GLU A 96 13.02 -5.96 14.52
C GLU A 96 12.90 -4.50 14.05
N GLY A 97 12.98 -4.23 12.75
CA GLY A 97 12.70 -2.89 12.20
C GLY A 97 11.28 -2.42 12.48
N VAL A 98 10.29 -3.30 12.32
CA VAL A 98 8.88 -3.03 12.67
C VAL A 98 8.75 -2.69 14.15
N ARG A 99 9.30 -3.51 15.04
CA ARG A 99 9.26 -3.26 16.49
C ARG A 99 9.85 -1.90 16.85
N ARG A 100 11.02 -1.57 16.30
CA ARG A 100 11.69 -0.28 16.53
C ARG A 100 10.87 0.90 16.02
N ALA A 101 10.28 0.80 14.83
CA ALA A 101 9.39 1.83 14.31
C ALA A 101 8.16 2.01 15.19
N TYR A 102 7.49 0.94 15.59
CA TYR A 102 6.22 1.04 16.32
C TYR A 102 6.39 1.51 17.76
N LEU A 103 7.54 1.20 18.37
CA LEU A 103 7.90 1.63 19.72
C LEU A 103 8.77 2.90 19.73
N HIS A 104 8.89 3.60 18.60
CA HIS A 104 9.72 4.80 18.51
C HIS A 104 9.24 5.87 19.52
N PRO A 105 10.11 6.36 20.43
CA PRO A 105 9.68 7.20 21.55
C PRO A 105 9.06 8.53 21.11
N ASP A 106 9.55 9.11 20.00
CA ASP A 106 9.07 10.40 19.50
C ASP A 106 7.83 10.30 18.61
N ASN A 107 7.45 9.10 18.17
CA ASN A 107 6.31 8.86 17.28
C ASN A 107 5.82 7.41 17.41
N MET A 108 5.18 7.14 18.55
CA MET A 108 4.66 5.81 18.87
C MET A 108 3.47 5.50 17.95
N LEU A 109 3.57 4.39 17.20
CA LEU A 109 2.54 3.93 16.27
C LEU A 109 1.59 2.94 16.97
N ARG A 110 0.42 2.71 16.37
CA ARG A 110 -0.60 1.82 16.95
C ARG A 110 -0.35 0.36 16.58
N ALA A 111 0.04 -0.47 17.55
CA ALA A 111 0.07 -1.91 17.37
C ALA A 111 -1.36 -2.49 17.18
N SER A 112 -1.59 -3.12 16.03
CA SER A 112 -2.87 -3.68 15.59
C SER A 112 -2.84 -5.21 15.44
N ILE A 113 -1.65 -5.83 15.49
CA ILE A 113 -1.49 -7.29 15.38
C ILE A 113 -1.85 -7.99 16.69
N VAL A 114 -2.45 -9.17 16.56
CA VAL A 114 -2.77 -10.09 17.66
C VAL A 114 -2.04 -11.41 17.51
N ASN A 115 -1.54 -11.94 18.62
CA ASN A 115 -1.06 -13.30 18.74
C ASN A 115 -2.20 -14.25 19.11
N ASP A 116 -2.06 -15.52 18.71
CA ASP A 116 -3.07 -16.55 18.86
C ASP A 116 -4.42 -16.13 18.21
N PRO A 117 -4.45 -15.93 16.87
CA PRO A 117 -5.61 -15.39 16.17
C PRO A 117 -6.85 -16.30 16.25
N ALA A 118 -6.65 -17.61 16.41
CA ALA A 118 -7.71 -18.59 16.60
C ALA A 118 -8.17 -18.70 18.07
N GLY A 119 -7.38 -18.22 19.03
CA GLY A 119 -7.64 -18.34 20.46
C GLY A 119 -7.76 -16.99 21.17
N ALA A 120 -6.80 -16.68 22.04
CA ALA A 120 -6.86 -15.57 22.99
C ALA A 120 -6.77 -14.18 22.35
N ARG A 121 -6.28 -14.05 21.11
CA ARG A 121 -6.21 -12.79 20.34
C ARG A 121 -5.60 -11.63 21.11
N LYS A 122 -4.49 -11.89 21.81
CA LYS A 122 -3.81 -10.86 22.61
C LYS A 122 -3.00 -9.96 21.70
N ASN A 123 -3.16 -8.65 21.84
CA ASN A 123 -2.38 -7.67 21.09
C ASN A 123 -0.87 -7.86 21.36
N THR A 124 -0.06 -7.82 20.31
CA THR A 124 1.40 -8.05 20.39
C THR A 124 2.17 -6.86 20.95
N ARG A 125 1.55 -5.68 20.96
CA ARG A 125 2.05 -4.40 21.48
C ARG A 125 3.24 -3.81 20.73
N ASP A 126 3.79 -4.51 19.74
CA ASP A 126 4.88 -4.06 18.88
C ASP A 126 4.55 -4.17 17.37
N ASN A 127 3.31 -4.55 17.05
CA ASN A 127 2.81 -4.74 15.68
C ASN A 127 3.51 -5.83 14.86
N THR A 128 4.30 -6.70 15.51
CA THR A 128 4.85 -7.91 14.88
C THR A 128 3.87 -9.09 15.03
N PRO A 129 3.94 -10.13 14.18
CA PRO A 129 4.82 -10.25 13.01
C PRO A 129 4.34 -9.43 11.78
N ALA A 130 5.30 -8.98 10.98
CA ALA A 130 5.09 -8.46 9.64
C ALA A 130 4.91 -9.60 8.62
N ILE A 131 4.25 -9.30 7.49
CA ILE A 131 4.19 -10.18 6.33
C ILE A 131 5.42 -9.91 5.46
N THR A 132 6.26 -10.92 5.24
CA THR A 132 7.52 -10.76 4.50
C THR A 132 7.51 -11.62 3.24
N HIS A 133 7.66 -10.98 2.08
CA HIS A 133 7.84 -11.62 0.80
C HIS A 133 9.29 -11.44 0.34
N VAL A 134 9.96 -12.54 0.00
CA VAL A 134 11.35 -12.52 -0.47
C VAL A 134 11.43 -13.09 -1.88
N GLU A 135 12.02 -12.33 -2.79
CA GLU A 135 12.31 -12.72 -4.17
C GLU A 135 13.83 -12.68 -4.40
N MET A 136 14.41 -13.73 -4.99
CA MET A 136 15.81 -13.74 -5.40
C MET A 136 15.95 -13.16 -6.82
N VAL A 137 16.82 -12.16 -6.99
CA VAL A 137 17.04 -11.46 -8.26
C VAL A 137 18.51 -11.43 -8.64
N ALA A 138 18.82 -11.17 -9.92
CA ALA A 138 20.22 -10.96 -10.32
C ALA A 138 20.77 -9.65 -9.73
N GLY A 139 22.09 -9.61 -9.48
CA GLY A 139 22.79 -8.41 -8.98
C GLY A 139 23.31 -8.56 -7.55
N ASP A 140 23.75 -7.44 -6.98
CA ASP A 140 24.40 -7.32 -5.67
C ASP A 140 23.72 -6.29 -4.75
N THR A 141 22.47 -5.94 -5.05
CA THR A 141 21.67 -5.00 -4.25
C THR A 141 20.57 -5.72 -3.49
N VAL A 142 20.06 -5.06 -2.44
CA VAL A 142 18.80 -5.41 -1.79
C VAL A 142 17.84 -4.25 -2.02
N ASP A 143 16.66 -4.56 -2.53
CA ASP A 143 15.56 -3.60 -2.66
C ASP A 143 14.46 -3.99 -1.66
N ILE A 144 13.96 -3.01 -0.91
CA ILE A 144 12.94 -3.21 0.11
C ILE A 144 11.82 -2.21 -0.17
N GLN A 145 10.64 -2.74 -0.48
CA GLN A 145 9.40 -1.98 -0.54
C GLN A 145 8.54 -2.32 0.67
N ILE A 146 8.15 -1.31 1.43
CA ILE A 146 7.35 -1.49 2.65
C ILE A 146 5.99 -0.80 2.48
N ALA A 147 4.94 -1.50 2.90
CA ALA A 147 3.60 -0.96 3.05
C ALA A 147 3.14 -1.07 4.49
N ALA A 148 2.58 0.02 5.03
CA ALA A 148 1.83 0.06 6.27
C ALA A 148 0.33 -0.03 5.93
N LYS A 149 -0.21 -1.26 5.86
CA LYS A 149 -1.52 -1.52 5.26
C LYS A 149 -2.65 -1.45 6.30
N GLY A 150 -3.42 -0.36 6.27
CA GLY A 150 -4.58 -0.20 7.15
C GLY A 150 -5.62 -1.31 6.98
N GLY A 151 -6.13 -1.84 8.09
CA GLY A 151 -7.04 -2.99 8.13
C GLY A 151 -8.36 -2.73 7.41
N GLY A 152 -8.85 -1.49 7.41
CA GLY A 152 -10.04 -1.09 6.64
C GLY A 152 -9.89 -1.37 5.15
N SER A 153 -8.74 -0.98 4.57
CA SER A 153 -8.43 -1.25 3.17
C SER A 153 -8.05 -2.71 2.90
N GLU A 154 -7.40 -3.37 3.86
CA GLU A 154 -7.05 -4.80 3.76
C GLU A 154 -8.31 -5.66 3.61
N ASN A 155 -9.33 -5.38 4.42
CA ASN A 155 -10.61 -6.08 4.41
C ASN A 155 -11.43 -5.88 3.12
N LYS A 156 -11.03 -4.96 2.24
CA LYS A 156 -11.66 -4.75 0.93
C LYS A 156 -10.95 -5.48 -0.21
N SER A 157 -9.98 -6.33 0.10
CA SER A 157 -9.36 -7.20 -0.90
C SER A 157 -10.36 -8.22 -1.42
N LYS A 158 -10.44 -8.39 -2.74
CA LYS A 158 -11.41 -9.28 -3.42
C LYS A 158 -10.67 -10.16 -4.41
N LEU A 159 -11.17 -11.39 -4.58
CA LEU A 159 -10.65 -12.39 -5.49
C LEU A 159 -11.81 -12.96 -6.31
N ALA A 160 -11.59 -13.12 -7.62
CA ALA A 160 -12.50 -13.83 -8.50
C ALA A 160 -11.73 -14.71 -9.48
N MET A 161 -12.34 -15.82 -9.88
CA MET A 161 -11.84 -16.71 -10.93
C MET A 161 -12.69 -16.49 -12.18
N LEU A 162 -12.24 -15.56 -13.03
CA LEU A 162 -12.93 -15.23 -14.26
C LEU A 162 -12.64 -16.27 -15.35
N ASN A 163 -13.68 -16.67 -16.08
CA ASN A 163 -13.54 -17.41 -17.32
C ASN A 163 -12.88 -16.53 -18.40
N PRO A 164 -12.23 -17.11 -19.42
CA PRO A 164 -11.52 -16.34 -20.44
C PRO A 164 -12.36 -15.30 -21.21
N ASN A 165 -13.69 -15.47 -21.23
CA ASN A 165 -14.63 -14.59 -21.90
C ASN A 165 -15.29 -13.55 -20.97
N GLU A 166 -15.04 -13.61 -19.67
CA GLU A 166 -15.59 -12.66 -18.70
C GLU A 166 -14.77 -11.36 -18.67
N SER A 167 -15.46 -10.25 -18.48
CA SER A 167 -14.87 -8.91 -18.49
C SER A 167 -14.29 -8.56 -17.12
N ILE A 168 -12.98 -8.29 -17.08
CA ILE A 168 -12.32 -7.74 -15.89
C ILE A 168 -12.96 -6.40 -15.51
N VAL A 169 -13.32 -5.58 -16.50
CA VAL A 169 -13.92 -4.26 -16.27
C VAL A 169 -15.27 -4.38 -15.58
N ASP A 170 -16.13 -5.27 -16.08
CA ASP A 170 -17.48 -5.42 -15.53
C ASP A 170 -17.40 -5.95 -14.09
N TRP A 171 -16.53 -6.93 -13.84
CA TRP A 171 -16.28 -7.42 -12.49
C TRP A 171 -15.81 -6.32 -11.54
N VAL A 172 -14.88 -5.46 -11.95
CA VAL A 172 -14.43 -4.33 -11.11
C VAL A 172 -15.59 -3.37 -10.82
N LEU A 173 -16.41 -3.04 -11.82
CA LEU A 173 -17.54 -2.13 -11.64
C LEU A 173 -18.66 -2.70 -10.77
N GLU A 174 -18.83 -4.02 -10.75
CA GLU A 174 -19.73 -4.70 -9.82
C GLU A 174 -19.18 -4.66 -8.38
N VAL A 175 -17.87 -4.86 -8.21
CA VAL A 175 -17.23 -4.98 -6.89
C VAL A 175 -17.05 -3.64 -6.19
N VAL A 176 -16.65 -2.59 -6.91
CA VAL A 176 -16.29 -1.30 -6.30
C VAL A 176 -17.42 -0.71 -5.45
N PRO A 177 -18.70 -0.70 -5.88
CA PRO A 177 -19.82 -0.26 -5.05
C PRO A 177 -19.97 -1.03 -3.73
N GLU A 178 -19.70 -2.34 -3.71
CA GLU A 178 -19.81 -3.17 -2.51
C GLU A 178 -18.72 -2.86 -1.47
N MET A 179 -17.63 -2.20 -1.87
CA MET A 179 -16.56 -1.83 -0.94
C MET A 179 -17.04 -0.75 0.05
N GLY A 180 -17.99 0.09 -0.34
CA GLY A 180 -18.50 1.21 0.46
C GLY A 180 -17.40 2.17 0.92
N ALA A 181 -17.71 2.98 1.93
CA ALA A 181 -16.81 4.00 2.47
C ALA A 181 -15.64 3.48 3.34
N GLY A 182 -15.69 2.21 3.76
CA GLY A 182 -14.85 1.67 4.85
C GLY A 182 -13.35 1.53 4.55
N TRP A 183 -12.90 1.90 3.35
CA TRP A 183 -11.49 1.96 2.94
C TRP A 183 -11.01 3.39 2.66
N CYS A 184 -11.84 4.39 3.00
CA CYS A 184 -11.54 5.82 2.92
C CYS A 184 -11.19 6.32 1.50
N PRO A 185 -12.06 6.14 0.48
CA PRO A 185 -11.85 6.72 -0.84
C PRO A 185 -11.76 8.27 -0.77
N PRO A 186 -11.07 8.93 -1.71
CA PRO A 186 -10.46 8.37 -2.91
C PRO A 186 -9.11 7.70 -2.61
N GLY A 187 -8.85 6.59 -3.30
CA GLY A 187 -7.61 5.82 -3.15
C GLY A 187 -7.29 5.03 -4.42
N MET A 188 -6.29 4.16 -4.32
CA MET A 188 -5.82 3.33 -5.43
C MET A 188 -6.53 1.98 -5.47
N LEU A 189 -6.91 1.54 -6.67
CA LEU A 189 -7.36 0.17 -6.92
C LEU A 189 -6.16 -0.66 -7.40
N GLY A 190 -5.70 -1.57 -6.55
CA GLY A 190 -4.66 -2.55 -6.90
C GLY A 190 -5.30 -3.76 -7.57
N ILE A 191 -4.93 -4.06 -8.81
CA ILE A 191 -5.54 -5.13 -9.62
C ILE A 191 -4.44 -6.08 -10.09
N GLY A 192 -4.47 -7.30 -9.58
CA GLY A 192 -3.61 -8.40 -10.01
C GLY A 192 -4.35 -9.35 -10.94
N ILE A 193 -3.82 -9.57 -12.14
CA ILE A 193 -4.43 -10.42 -13.17
C ILE A 193 -3.48 -11.58 -13.48
N GLY A 194 -3.99 -12.81 -13.39
CA GLY A 194 -3.26 -14.03 -13.73
C GLY A 194 -2.60 -14.72 -12.53
N GLY A 195 -2.01 -15.89 -12.81
CA GLY A 195 -1.49 -16.79 -11.77
C GLY A 195 -2.60 -17.54 -11.02
N SER A 196 -2.25 -18.17 -9.90
CA SER A 196 -3.22 -18.73 -8.95
C SER A 196 -3.78 -17.64 -8.03
N ALA A 197 -4.70 -18.02 -7.13
CA ALA A 197 -5.25 -17.12 -6.12
C ALA A 197 -4.16 -16.34 -5.35
N GLU A 198 -3.10 -17.03 -4.93
CA GLU A 198 -1.99 -16.48 -4.18
C GLU A 198 -1.22 -15.45 -5.00
N LYS A 199 -0.88 -15.77 -6.27
CA LYS A 199 -0.13 -14.84 -7.12
C LYS A 199 -0.98 -13.66 -7.56
N ALA A 200 -2.25 -13.84 -7.86
CA ALA A 200 -3.15 -12.75 -8.22
C ALA A 200 -3.28 -11.73 -7.07
N MET A 201 -3.48 -12.20 -5.84
CA MET A 201 -3.57 -11.34 -4.66
C MET A 201 -2.24 -10.64 -4.36
N LEU A 202 -1.12 -11.35 -4.51
CA LEU A 202 0.22 -10.77 -4.38
C LEU A 202 0.45 -9.66 -5.41
N LEU A 203 0.16 -9.91 -6.69
CA LEU A 203 0.26 -8.91 -7.76
C LEU A 203 -0.62 -7.70 -7.51
N ALA A 204 -1.83 -7.90 -6.97
CA ALA A 204 -2.72 -6.80 -6.60
C ALA A 204 -2.08 -5.90 -5.52
N LYS A 205 -1.40 -6.48 -4.52
CA LYS A 205 -0.69 -5.72 -3.50
C LYS A 205 0.56 -5.03 -4.05
N GLU A 206 1.38 -5.75 -4.83
CA GLU A 206 2.57 -5.20 -5.48
C GLU A 206 2.23 -4.01 -6.39
N SER A 207 1.09 -4.07 -7.11
CA SER A 207 0.65 -2.98 -7.99
C SER A 207 0.38 -1.66 -7.27
N LEU A 208 0.09 -1.70 -5.96
CA LEU A 208 -0.10 -0.48 -5.14
C LEU A 208 1.20 0.23 -4.80
N MET A 209 2.36 -0.39 -5.08
CA MET A 209 3.68 0.23 -4.90
C MET A 209 4.17 0.97 -6.16
N ALA A 210 3.40 0.91 -7.25
CA ALA A 210 3.72 1.60 -8.50
C ALA A 210 3.41 3.11 -8.42
N PRO A 211 4.11 3.96 -9.21
CA PRO A 211 3.80 5.39 -9.27
C PRO A 211 2.36 5.68 -9.68
N ILE A 212 1.80 6.76 -9.13
CA ILE A 212 0.48 7.27 -9.49
C ILE A 212 0.62 8.19 -10.71
N ASP A 213 0.49 7.61 -11.90
CA ASP A 213 0.76 8.30 -13.19
C ASP A 213 -0.47 8.42 -14.10
N ILE A 214 -1.69 8.27 -13.58
CA ILE A 214 -2.89 8.18 -14.43
C ILE A 214 -3.14 9.45 -15.26
N GLN A 215 -2.82 10.63 -14.73
CA GLN A 215 -2.92 11.90 -15.44
C GLN A 215 -1.88 12.00 -16.58
N GLU A 216 -0.66 11.52 -16.34
CA GLU A 216 0.36 11.45 -17.38
C GLU A 216 -0.03 10.45 -18.47
N LEU A 217 -0.57 9.29 -18.08
CA LEU A 217 -1.10 8.29 -19.00
C LEU A 217 -2.22 8.85 -19.88
N GLN A 218 -3.15 9.64 -19.32
CA GLN A 218 -4.18 10.33 -20.08
C GLN A 218 -3.59 11.31 -21.12
N ALA A 219 -2.55 12.06 -20.74
CA ALA A 219 -1.94 13.05 -21.61
C ALA A 219 -1.17 12.41 -22.79
N ARG A 220 -0.43 11.33 -22.52
CA ARG A 220 0.39 10.63 -23.55
C ARG A 220 -0.40 9.63 -24.39
N GLY A 221 -1.53 9.13 -23.88
CA GLY A 221 -2.31 8.06 -24.48
C GLY A 221 -1.73 6.65 -24.25
N ALA A 222 -2.62 5.66 -24.22
CA ALA A 222 -2.26 4.26 -24.02
C ALA A 222 -1.46 3.69 -25.20
N GLN A 223 -0.46 2.87 -24.88
CA GLN A 223 0.44 2.21 -25.83
C GLN A 223 0.26 0.69 -25.84
N ASN A 224 -0.50 0.14 -24.90
CA ASN A 224 -0.75 -1.29 -24.77
C ASN A 224 -2.08 -1.56 -24.07
N ARG A 225 -2.51 -2.84 -24.08
CA ARG A 225 -3.80 -3.24 -23.50
C ARG A 225 -3.93 -2.97 -22.00
N ILE A 226 -2.83 -3.03 -21.23
CA ILE A 226 -2.86 -2.76 -19.79
C ILE A 226 -3.14 -1.27 -19.56
N GLU A 227 -2.51 -0.38 -20.33
CA GLU A 227 -2.74 1.05 -20.25
C GLU A 227 -4.16 1.44 -20.70
N GLU A 228 -4.68 0.81 -21.76
CA GLU A 228 -6.08 0.96 -22.16
C GLU A 228 -7.03 0.57 -21.02
N LEU A 229 -6.77 -0.58 -20.37
CA LEU A 229 -7.58 -1.06 -19.26
C LEU A 229 -7.54 -0.10 -18.06
N ARG A 230 -6.38 0.47 -17.74
CA ARG A 230 -6.23 1.47 -16.66
C ARG A 230 -7.08 2.71 -16.92
N LEU A 231 -7.03 3.24 -18.15
CA LEU A 231 -7.83 4.40 -18.55
C LEU A 231 -9.33 4.08 -18.55
N GLU A 232 -9.71 2.93 -19.09
CA GLU A 232 -11.10 2.45 -19.13
C GLU A 232 -11.68 2.31 -17.72
N LEU A 233 -10.94 1.69 -16.80
CA LEU A 233 -11.36 1.55 -15.41
C LEU A 233 -11.41 2.90 -14.68
N TYR A 234 -10.41 3.76 -14.89
CA TYR A 234 -10.41 5.11 -14.29
C TYR A 234 -11.68 5.87 -14.69
N GLU A 235 -12.02 5.89 -15.98
CA GLU A 235 -13.21 6.59 -16.47
C GLU A 235 -14.49 5.96 -15.92
N LYS A 236 -14.67 4.64 -16.08
CA LYS A 236 -15.91 3.95 -15.71
C LYS A 236 -16.16 3.94 -14.20
N VAL A 237 -15.11 3.82 -13.37
CA VAL A 237 -15.25 3.89 -11.91
C VAL A 237 -15.69 5.29 -11.46
N ASN A 238 -15.13 6.35 -12.05
CA ASN A 238 -15.57 7.71 -11.73
C ASN A 238 -17.02 7.97 -12.17
N GLN A 239 -17.48 7.35 -13.26
CA GLN A 239 -18.87 7.44 -13.73
C GLN A 239 -19.88 6.74 -12.80
N LEU A 240 -19.46 5.86 -11.89
CA LEU A 240 -20.36 5.26 -10.88
C LEU A 240 -20.90 6.30 -9.89
N GLY A 241 -20.26 7.47 -9.77
CA GLY A 241 -20.75 8.56 -8.92
C GLY A 241 -20.67 8.30 -7.41
N ILE A 242 -19.85 7.33 -6.99
CA ILE A 242 -19.59 7.02 -5.57
C ILE A 242 -18.89 8.21 -4.89
N GLY A 243 -17.83 8.72 -5.52
CA GLY A 243 -17.11 9.90 -5.01
C GLY A 243 -16.22 9.64 -3.78
N ALA A 244 -15.68 10.73 -3.22
CA ALA A 244 -14.83 10.69 -2.04
C ALA A 244 -15.65 10.39 -0.77
N GLN A 245 -15.13 9.49 0.07
CA GLN A 245 -15.78 8.92 1.26
C GLN A 245 -17.06 8.10 1.04
N GLY A 246 -17.45 7.82 -0.21
CA GLY A 246 -18.49 6.86 -0.55
C GLY A 246 -19.87 7.45 -0.81
#